data_AF-A0A7C3G250-F1
#
_entry.id   AF-A0A7C3G250-F1
#
_cell.length_a   1.000
_cell.length_b   1.000
_cell.length_c   1.000
_cell.angle_alpha   90.00
_cell.angle_beta   90.00
_cell.angle_gamma   90.00
#
_symmetry.space_group_name_H-M   'P 1'
#
loop_
_entity.id
_entity.type
_entity.pdbx_description
1 polymer ?
#
loop_
_entity_poly.entity_id
_entity_poly.type
_entity_poly.pdbx_seq_one_letter_code
_entity_poly.pdbx_strand_id
1 'polypeptide(L)'
;AEVAPPPPPPTPATFALSNLNIEPSQSVTFIARRIGEEVTITADVTNSGELEGNYTVVLTINGETQATQEISLGVGESEQVVFTVSGNQPGHYLVVIGSLSGEFVSSSWINWWVIIGIIAAVILLGWLIWHYTRRPKGEPSP
;
A
#
# COMPACT_ATOMS: atom_id res chain seq x y z
N ALA A 1 34.66 -54.64 -8.34
CA ALA A 1 33.52 -53.79 -7.95
C ALA A 1 34.09 -52.40 -7.73
N GLU A 2 33.82 -51.48 -8.65
CA GLU A 2 34.22 -50.09 -8.50
C GLU A 2 33.26 -49.46 -7.49
N VAL A 3 33.80 -49.09 -6.32
CA VAL A 3 33.00 -48.47 -5.25
C VAL A 3 32.67 -47.07 -5.76
N ALA A 4 31.37 -46.77 -5.90
CA ALA A 4 30.94 -45.44 -6.32
C ALA A 4 31.57 -44.37 -5.39
N PRO A 5 32.02 -43.23 -5.93
CA PRO A 5 32.57 -42.16 -5.10
C PRO A 5 31.53 -41.71 -4.06
N PRO A 6 31.98 -41.28 -2.86
CA PRO A 6 31.06 -40.83 -1.82
C PRO A 6 30.19 -39.67 -2.34
N PRO A 7 28.92 -39.60 -1.91
CA PRO A 7 28.05 -38.50 -2.32
C PRO A 7 28.67 -37.15 -1.93
N PRO A 8 28.45 -36.09 -2.74
CA PRO A 8 28.90 -34.76 -2.39
C PRO A 8 28.27 -34.31 -1.06
N PRO A 9 28.95 -33.43 -0.29
CA PRO A 9 28.38 -32.88 0.93
C PRO A 9 27.13 -32.03 0.62
N PRO A 10 26.14 -31.99 1.53
CA PRO A 10 24.92 -31.21 1.32
C PRO A 10 25.22 -29.72 1.29
N THR A 11 24.51 -28.99 0.44
CA THR A 11 24.60 -27.54 0.30
C THR A 11 23.88 -26.80 1.45
N PRO A 12 24.44 -25.67 1.95
CA PRO A 12 23.77 -24.84 2.95
C PRO A 12 22.42 -24.29 2.49
N ALA A 13 21.54 -23.94 3.45
CA ALA A 13 20.28 -23.28 3.17
C ALA A 13 20.48 -22.01 2.32
N THR A 14 19.71 -21.91 1.24
CA THR A 14 19.81 -20.80 0.26
C THR A 14 18.42 -20.32 -0.07
N PHE A 15 18.10 -19.08 0.31
CA PHE A 15 16.76 -18.53 0.20
C PHE A 15 16.60 -17.69 -1.06
N ALA A 16 15.54 -17.96 -1.82
CA ALA A 16 15.13 -17.17 -2.98
C ALA A 16 13.77 -16.53 -2.72
N LEU A 17 13.67 -15.23 -3.02
CA LEU A 17 12.43 -14.47 -2.95
C LEU A 17 11.79 -14.39 -4.33
N SER A 18 10.47 -14.59 -4.39
CA SER A 18 9.70 -14.50 -5.64
C SER A 18 8.28 -14.01 -5.42
N ASN A 19 7.52 -13.81 -6.51
CA ASN A 19 6.08 -13.50 -6.50
C ASN A 19 5.68 -12.31 -5.62
N LEU A 20 6.45 -11.20 -5.66
CA LEU A 20 6.04 -9.97 -4.99
C LEU A 20 4.69 -9.50 -5.55
N ASN A 21 3.69 -9.44 -4.69
CA ASN A 21 2.38 -8.91 -4.99
C ASN A 21 2.05 -7.77 -4.03
N ILE A 22 1.44 -6.71 -4.56
CA ILE A 22 1.05 -5.53 -3.79
C ILE A 22 -0.41 -5.23 -4.14
N GLU A 23 -1.28 -5.36 -3.16
CA GLU A 23 -2.71 -5.12 -3.33
C GLU A 23 -3.18 -3.95 -2.44
N PRO A 24 -3.84 -2.93 -3.03
CA PRO A 24 -4.16 -2.76 -4.45
C PRO A 24 -2.96 -2.31 -5.30
N SER A 25 -2.76 -2.95 -6.46
CA SER A 25 -1.77 -2.57 -7.47
C SER A 25 -2.29 -1.38 -8.29
N GLN A 26 -2.02 -0.17 -7.81
CA GLN A 26 -2.24 1.10 -8.53
C GLN A 26 -3.57 1.19 -9.31
N SER A 27 -4.71 1.43 -8.64
CA SER A 27 -5.93 1.80 -9.36
C SER A 27 -6.03 3.32 -9.49
N VAL A 28 -5.57 3.90 -10.60
CA VAL A 28 -5.88 5.31 -10.94
C VAL A 28 -7.37 5.39 -11.30
N THR A 29 -8.24 5.34 -10.29
CA THR A 29 -9.68 5.49 -10.48
C THR A 29 -10.07 6.87 -9.97
N PHE A 30 -10.52 7.71 -10.90
CA PHE A 30 -11.02 9.08 -10.67
C PHE A 30 -12.28 9.17 -9.78
N ILE A 31 -12.70 8.04 -9.20
CA ILE A 31 -13.74 7.92 -8.18
C ILE A 31 -13.13 7.10 -7.04
N ALA A 32 -12.76 7.82 -5.97
CA ALA A 32 -12.07 7.32 -4.80
C ALA A 32 -12.74 6.07 -4.21
N ARG A 33 -12.18 4.91 -4.51
CA ARG A 33 -12.41 3.68 -3.78
C ARG A 33 -11.13 3.39 -3.01
N ARG A 34 -11.09 3.78 -1.73
CA ARG A 34 -10.08 3.43 -0.69
C ARG A 34 -8.76 2.87 -1.26
N ILE A 35 -7.85 3.74 -1.71
CA ILE A 35 -6.50 3.32 -2.12
C ILE A 35 -5.53 3.86 -1.09
N GLY A 36 -4.97 2.96 -0.28
CA GLY A 36 -3.90 3.28 0.66
C GLY A 36 -4.30 3.32 2.15
N GLU A 37 -5.55 3.02 2.52
CA GLU A 37 -5.88 2.81 3.94
C GLU A 37 -5.26 1.50 4.47
N GLU A 38 -5.23 0.47 3.64
CA GLU A 38 -4.65 -0.85 3.93
C GLU A 38 -4.07 -1.41 2.63
N VAL A 39 -2.78 -1.72 2.65
CA VAL A 39 -2.04 -2.32 1.54
C VAL A 39 -1.48 -3.65 2.00
N THR A 40 -1.81 -4.71 1.28
CA THR A 40 -1.31 -6.05 1.54
C THR A 40 -0.16 -6.33 0.58
N ILE A 41 1.00 -6.62 1.15
CA ILE A 41 2.23 -6.93 0.42
C ILE A 41 2.57 -8.38 0.71
N THR A 42 2.65 -9.21 -0.32
CA THR A 42 3.01 -10.63 -0.19
C THR A 42 4.24 -10.95 -1.02
N ALA A 43 5.04 -11.90 -0.54
CA ALA A 43 6.17 -12.46 -1.27
C ALA A 43 6.36 -13.92 -0.87
N ASP A 44 6.86 -14.74 -1.79
CA ASP A 44 7.17 -16.13 -1.52
C ASP A 44 8.66 -16.29 -1.24
N VAL A 45 9.01 -17.04 -0.20
CA VAL A 45 10.38 -17.39 0.15
C VAL A 45 10.56 -18.89 -0.01
N THR A 46 11.55 -19.32 -0.79
CA THR A 46 11.84 -20.73 -1.04
C THR A 46 13.25 -21.07 -0.59
N ASN A 47 13.41 -22.17 0.16
CA ASN A 47 14.73 -22.72 0.47
C ASN A 47 15.18 -23.71 -0.62
N SER A 48 16.14 -23.27 -1.43
CA SER A 48 16.75 -24.03 -2.51
C SER A 48 18.01 -24.80 -2.10
N GLY A 49 18.40 -24.72 -0.83
CA GLY A 49 19.51 -25.50 -0.26
C GLY A 49 19.09 -26.90 0.17
N GLU A 50 20.07 -27.73 0.54
CA GLU A 50 19.86 -29.10 1.02
C GLU A 50 19.87 -29.21 2.56
N LEU A 51 19.94 -28.07 3.25
CA LEU A 51 19.83 -27.97 4.70
C LEU A 51 18.68 -27.02 5.07
N GLU A 52 18.05 -27.29 6.20
CA GLU A 52 17.11 -26.36 6.84
C GLU A 52 17.83 -25.09 7.30
N GLY A 53 17.08 -23.99 7.40
CA GLY A 53 17.63 -22.76 7.94
C GLY A 53 16.58 -21.70 8.21
N ASN A 54 17.01 -20.66 8.92
CA ASN A 54 16.17 -19.50 9.22
C ASN A 54 16.49 -18.36 8.26
N TYR A 55 15.44 -17.63 7.87
CA TYR A 55 15.54 -16.45 7.05
C TYR A 55 14.72 -15.32 7.65
N THR A 56 15.32 -14.14 7.78
CA THR A 56 14.61 -12.93 8.22
C THR A 56 14.21 -12.10 7.00
N VAL A 57 12.92 -12.07 6.72
CA VAL A 57 12.34 -11.20 5.70
C VAL A 57 12.19 -9.79 6.28
N VAL A 58 12.68 -8.79 5.55
CA VAL A 58 12.60 -7.39 5.94
C VAL A 58 11.78 -6.63 4.90
N LEU A 59 10.68 -6.01 5.35
CA LEU A 59 9.88 -5.09 4.55
C LEU A 59 10.38 -3.66 4.78
N THR A 60 10.80 -3.01 3.71
CA THR A 60 11.24 -1.62 3.70
C THR A 60 10.31 -0.80 2.82
N ILE A 61 9.86 0.36 3.31
CA ILE A 61 9.07 1.31 2.53
C ILE A 61 9.78 2.66 2.54
N ASN A 62 10.04 3.23 1.35
CA ASN A 62 10.78 4.49 1.18
C ASN A 62 12.16 4.49 1.88
N GLY A 63 12.79 3.33 2.00
CA GLY A 63 14.09 3.17 2.69
C GLY A 63 14.01 2.98 4.20
N GLU A 64 12.81 3.02 4.80
CA GLU A 64 12.59 2.76 6.22
C GLU A 64 12.05 1.35 6.45
N THR A 65 12.65 0.61 7.40
CA THR A 65 12.15 -0.72 7.79
C THR A 65 10.81 -0.58 8.49
N GLN A 66 9.76 -1.15 7.89
CA GLN A 66 8.40 -1.13 8.44
C GLN A 66 8.10 -2.38 9.25
N ALA A 67 8.55 -3.55 8.77
CA ALA A 67 8.29 -4.82 9.43
C ALA A 67 9.39 -5.84 9.14
N THR A 68 9.53 -6.81 10.03
CA THR A 68 10.43 -7.95 9.88
C THR A 68 9.73 -9.22 10.30
N GLN A 69 9.92 -10.30 9.55
CA GLN A 69 9.37 -11.62 9.86
C GLN A 69 10.48 -12.66 9.74
N GLU A 70 10.69 -13.44 10.79
CA GLU A 70 11.59 -14.60 10.75
C GLU A 70 10.78 -15.85 10.41
N ILE A 71 11.27 -16.60 9.42
CA ILE A 71 10.71 -17.88 8.99
C ILE A 71 11.79 -18.95 9.04
N SER A 72 11.39 -20.20 9.24
CA SER A 72 12.28 -21.37 9.23
C SER A 72 11.77 -22.32 8.17
N LEU A 73 12.61 -22.63 7.18
CA LEU A 73 12.23 -23.45 6.04
C LEU A 73 13.09 -24.69 5.96
N GLY A 74 12.43 -25.83 5.83
CA GLY A 74 13.05 -27.10 5.49
C GLY A 74 13.57 -27.13 4.05
N VAL A 75 14.14 -28.27 3.68
CA VAL A 75 14.71 -28.50 2.34
C VAL A 75 13.62 -28.46 1.27
N GLY A 76 13.74 -27.55 0.30
CA GLY A 76 12.77 -27.40 -0.78
C GLY A 76 11.44 -26.77 -0.35
N GLU A 77 11.31 -26.32 0.89
CA GLU A 77 10.09 -25.70 1.40
C GLU A 77 9.94 -24.27 0.87
N SER A 78 8.69 -23.86 0.66
CA SER A 78 8.33 -22.49 0.27
C SER A 78 7.21 -21.98 1.17
N GLU A 79 7.39 -20.78 1.70
CA GLU A 79 6.41 -20.09 2.55
C GLU A 79 6.09 -18.71 1.99
N GLN A 80 4.82 -18.33 2.05
CA GLN A 80 4.38 -16.99 1.68
C GLN A 80 4.36 -16.10 2.91
N VAL A 81 5.07 -14.98 2.84
CA VAL A 81 5.01 -13.92 3.85
C VAL A 81 3.99 -12.87 3.46
N VAL A 82 3.27 -12.35 4.44
CA VAL A 82 2.20 -11.36 4.25
C VAL A 82 2.41 -10.20 5.22
N PHE A 83 2.50 -9.00 4.67
CA PHE A 83 2.59 -7.76 5.43
C PHE A 83 1.40 -6.87 5.12
N THR A 84 0.77 -6.34 6.16
CA THR A 84 -0.33 -5.39 6.03
C THR A 84 0.10 -4.03 6.53
N VAL A 85 0.04 -3.02 5.66
CA VAL A 85 0.47 -1.64 5.95
C VAL A 85 -0.74 -0.73 5.90
N SER A 86 -0.99 0.02 6.96
CA SER A 86 -2.13 0.94 7.05
C SER A 86 -1.70 2.34 7.48
N GLY A 87 -2.59 3.32 7.26
CA GLY A 87 -2.35 4.71 7.70
C GLY A 87 -1.41 5.53 6.81
N ASN A 88 -1.24 5.13 5.54
CA ASN A 88 -0.35 5.81 4.60
C ASN A 88 -0.91 7.18 4.19
N GLN A 89 -0.14 8.24 4.40
CA GLN A 89 -0.44 9.56 3.85
C GLN A 89 -0.51 9.52 2.31
N PRO A 90 -1.22 10.45 1.65
CA PRO A 90 -1.24 10.51 0.20
C PRO A 90 0.16 10.68 -0.37
N GLY A 91 0.54 9.84 -1.32
CA GLY A 91 1.88 9.86 -1.90
C GLY A 91 2.25 8.58 -2.64
N HIS A 92 3.43 8.60 -3.23
CA HIS A 92 4.06 7.43 -3.86
C HIS A 92 4.94 6.70 -2.84
N TYR A 93 4.85 5.38 -2.83
CA TYR A 93 5.58 4.52 -1.90
C TYR A 93 6.36 3.47 -2.66
N LEU A 94 7.67 3.39 -2.41
CA LEU A 94 8.55 2.34 -2.90
C LEU A 94 8.62 1.23 -1.84
N VAL A 95 8.20 0.03 -2.21
CA VAL A 95 8.23 -1.18 -1.38
C VAL A 95 9.42 -2.04 -1.77
N VAL A 96 10.20 -2.51 -0.80
CA VAL A 96 11.34 -3.40 -1.01
C VAL A 96 11.28 -4.57 -0.02
N ILE A 97 11.40 -5.80 -0.52
CA ILE A 97 11.56 -7.03 0.25
C ILE A 97 12.76 -7.79 -0.30
N GLY A 98 13.88 -7.77 0.43
CA GLY A 98 15.14 -8.37 -0.02
C GLY A 98 15.59 -7.83 -1.38
N SER A 99 15.57 -8.68 -2.41
CA SER A 99 15.91 -8.30 -3.80
C SER A 99 14.70 -7.86 -4.64
N LEU A 100 13.47 -7.97 -4.12
CA LEU A 100 12.25 -7.60 -4.83
C LEU A 100 11.85 -6.15 -4.51
N SER A 101 11.37 -5.42 -5.50
CA SER A 101 10.89 -4.05 -5.35
C SER A 101 9.59 -3.82 -6.12
N GLY A 102 8.71 -2.97 -5.58
CA GLY A 102 7.46 -2.56 -6.23
C GLY A 102 7.01 -1.18 -5.74
N GLU A 103 5.92 -0.66 -6.30
CA GLU A 103 5.42 0.67 -5.98
C GLU A 103 3.91 0.72 -5.86
N PHE A 104 3.40 1.47 -4.88
CA PHE A 104 1.98 1.79 -4.78
C PHE A 104 1.76 3.28 -4.51
N VAL A 105 0.55 3.74 -4.79
CA VAL A 105 0.13 5.14 -4.53
C VAL A 105 -0.97 5.12 -3.49
N SER A 106 -0.81 5.90 -2.42
CA SER A 106 -1.88 6.21 -1.47
C SER A 106 -2.53 7.54 -1.88
N SER A 107 -3.86 7.62 -1.81
CA SER A 107 -4.59 8.86 -2.09
C SER A 107 -5.64 9.13 -1.02
N SER A 108 -5.70 10.36 -0.50
CA SER A 108 -6.71 10.74 0.49
C SER A 108 -7.95 11.29 -0.19
N TRP A 109 -9.08 10.93 0.41
CA TRP A 109 -10.39 11.36 0.00
C TRP A 109 -10.59 12.87 0.27
N ILE A 110 -10.60 13.68 -0.79
CA ILE A 110 -11.25 14.99 -0.74
C ILE A 110 -12.75 14.76 -0.99
N ASN A 111 -13.59 15.00 0.01
CA ASN A 111 -15.03 14.77 -0.12
C ASN A 111 -15.65 15.81 -1.06
N TRP A 112 -15.75 15.47 -2.34
CA TRP A 112 -16.37 16.31 -3.36
C TRP A 112 -17.81 16.69 -3.03
N TRP A 113 -18.56 15.85 -2.30
CA TRP A 113 -19.88 16.23 -1.79
C TRP A 113 -19.80 17.39 -0.79
N VAL A 114 -18.76 17.43 0.06
CA VAL A 114 -18.50 18.58 0.94
C VAL A 114 -18.15 19.81 0.13
N ILE A 115 -17.32 19.70 -0.92
CA ILE A 115 -16.98 20.84 -1.79
C ILE A 115 -18.22 21.36 -2.52
N ILE A 116 -19.03 20.49 -3.13
CA ILE A 116 -20.28 20.86 -3.81
C ILE A 116 -21.26 21.50 -2.82
N GLY A 117 -21.37 20.94 -1.60
CA GLY A 117 -22.18 21.50 -0.52
C GLY A 117 -21.73 22.91 -0.12
N ILE A 118 -20.42 23.14 0.03
CA ILE A 118 -19.85 24.46 0.35
C ILE A 118 -20.14 25.45 -0.79
N ILE A 119 -19.94 25.06 -2.05
CA ILE A 119 -20.21 25.92 -3.21
C ILE A 119 -21.70 26.31 -3.25
N ALA A 120 -22.61 25.37 -3.06
CA ALA A 120 -24.04 25.63 -3.04
C ALA A 120 -24.43 26.59 -1.89
N ALA A 121 -23.86 26.40 -0.71
CA ALA A 121 -24.09 27.29 0.44
C ALA A 121 -23.60 28.73 0.17
N VAL A 122 -22.44 28.89 -0.47
CA VAL A 122 -21.89 30.22 -0.84
C VAL A 122 -22.78 30.91 -1.88
N ILE A 123 -23.27 30.17 -2.89
CA ILE A 123 -24.20 30.71 -3.90
C ILE A 123 -25.51 31.14 -3.24
N LEU A 124 -26.08 30.33 -2.35
CA LEU A 124 -27.30 30.65 -1.62
C LEU A 124 -27.13 31.88 -0.71
N LEU A 125 -26.00 32.01 -0.01
CA LEU A 125 -25.69 33.18 0.82
C LEU A 125 -25.57 34.45 -0.04
N GLY A 126 -24.86 34.38 -1.15
CA GLY A 126 -24.75 35.50 -2.10
C GLY A 126 -26.12 35.91 -2.65
N TRP A 127 -26.95 34.94 -3.01
CA TRP A 127 -28.32 35.17 -3.46
C TRP A 127 -29.20 35.80 -2.36
N LEU A 128 -29.11 35.32 -1.13
CA LEU A 128 -29.87 35.85 0.01
C LEU A 128 -29.49 37.31 0.32
N ILE A 129 -28.19 37.61 0.40
CA ILE A 129 -27.69 38.97 0.65
C ILE A 129 -28.16 39.92 -0.45
N TRP A 130 -28.04 39.51 -1.71
CA TRP A 130 -28.54 40.26 -2.86
C TRP A 130 -30.05 40.50 -2.75
N HIS A 131 -30.82 39.49 -2.37
CA HIS A 131 -32.27 39.59 -2.24
C HIS A 131 -32.68 40.57 -1.11
N TYR A 132 -31.98 40.57 0.02
CA TYR A 132 -32.27 41.50 1.13
C TYR A 132 -31.79 42.92 0.87
N THR A 133 -30.65 43.10 0.20
CA THR A 133 -30.13 44.44 -0.15
C THR A 133 -30.88 45.09 -1.30
N ARG A 134 -31.52 44.31 -2.18
CA ARG A 134 -32.37 44.83 -3.26
C ARG A 134 -33.82 45.10 -2.89
N ARG A 135 -34.22 44.98 -1.61
CA ARG A 135 -35.55 45.44 -1.19
C ARG A 135 -35.62 46.97 -1.39
N PRO A 136 -36.48 47.50 -2.29
CA PRO A 136 -36.61 48.93 -2.45
C PRO A 136 -37.10 49.52 -1.12
N LYS A 137 -36.39 50.51 -0.59
CA LYS A 137 -36.89 51.33 0.53
C LYS A 137 -38.17 51.98 0.01
N GLY A 138 -39.33 51.53 0.50
CA GLY A 138 -40.57 52.27 0.32
C GLY A 138 -40.37 53.66 0.93
N GLU A 139 -40.52 54.69 0.11
CA GLU A 139 -40.51 56.08 0.57
C GLU A 139 -41.62 56.28 1.61
N PRO A 140 -41.34 56.99 2.73
CA PRO A 140 -42.40 57.40 3.63
C PRO A 140 -43.27 58.44 2.93
N SER A 141 -44.53 58.11 2.68
CA SER A 141 -45.53 59.05 2.17
C SER A 141 -45.81 60.15 3.21
N PRO A 142 -45.88 61.44 2.81
CA PRO A 142 -46.13 62.59 3.69
C PRO A 142 -47.57 62.67 4.20
#